data_AF-W7DNF3-F1
#
_entry.id   AF-W7DNF3-F1
#
_cell.length_a   1.000
_cell.length_b   1.000
_cell.length_c   1.000
_cell.angle_alpha   90.00
_cell.angle_beta   90.00
_cell.angle_gamma   90.00
#
_symmetry.space_group_name_H-M   'P 1'
#
loop_
_entity.id
_entity.type
_entity.pdbx_description
1 polymer ?
#
loop_
_entity_poly.entity_id
_entity_poly.type
_entity_poly.pdbx_seq_one_letter_code
_entity_poly.pdbx_strand_id
1 'polypeptide(L)'
;MGIIVVTILIRLLIMPLMIKQIKSQKEMMNVQPKLKELQAKYASKDNETKQKLQQETMRLYQEHNINPMMGCLPLLIQMPILIGFYQAISRTAEIKTDTFLWMTLGNPDPYYILPIIAALTTFLSSKISMMGQTQQNKSMAMIVYIMPVMILFMGITLPSALALYWIIGNIFTVFQTLLINNPFKNKREQEALEAAQAEEARLQKKASNMKASKKGGKKRK
;
A
#
# COMPACT_ATOMS: atom_id res chain seq x y z
N MET A 1 25.08 2.65 -16.00
CA MET A 1 24.37 1.34 -16.15
C MET A 1 24.40 0.45 -14.91
N GLY A 2 25.50 0.40 -14.14
CA GLY A 2 25.61 -0.49 -12.97
C GLY A 2 24.48 -0.38 -11.93
N ILE A 3 24.05 0.86 -11.60
CA ILE A 3 22.93 1.09 -10.66
C ILE A 3 21.65 0.39 -11.10
N ILE A 4 21.32 0.44 -12.40
CA ILE A 4 20.11 -0.16 -12.96
C ILE A 4 20.16 -1.69 -12.81
N VAL A 5 21.29 -2.29 -13.22
CA VAL A 5 21.50 -3.75 -13.17
C VAL A 5 21.44 -4.25 -11.72
N VAL A 6 22.18 -3.60 -10.81
CA VAL A 6 22.19 -3.96 -9.39
C VAL A 6 20.80 -3.83 -8.77
N THR A 7 20.04 -2.79 -9.13
CA THR A 7 18.66 -2.61 -8.65
C THR A 7 17.78 -3.78 -9.09
N ILE A 8 17.86 -4.18 -10.37
CA ILE A 8 17.09 -5.32 -10.89
C ILE A 8 17.51 -6.62 -10.20
N LEU A 9 18.82 -6.86 -10.02
CA LEU A 9 19.32 -8.06 -9.35
C LEU A 9 18.84 -8.16 -7.90
N ILE A 10 18.92 -7.07 -7.13
CA ILE A 10 18.40 -7.02 -5.75
C ILE A 10 16.90 -7.32 -5.76
N ARG A 11 16.14 -6.73 -6.69
CA ARG A 11 14.70 -6.95 -6.81
C ARG A 11 14.34 -8.40 -7.15
N LEU A 12 15.12 -9.05 -8.01
CA LEU A 12 14.96 -10.48 -8.31
C LEU A 12 15.27 -11.36 -7.08
N LEU A 13 16.34 -11.04 -6.33
CA LEU A 13 16.71 -11.77 -5.13
C LEU A 13 15.64 -11.70 -4.02
N ILE A 14 15.04 -10.53 -3.82
CA ILE A 14 13.98 -10.34 -2.80
C ILE A 14 12.58 -10.72 -3.29
N MET A 15 12.42 -11.05 -4.58
CA MET A 15 11.13 -11.41 -5.19
C MET A 15 10.34 -12.49 -4.43
N PRO A 16 10.92 -13.65 -4.04
CA PRO A 16 10.17 -14.68 -3.32
C PRO A 16 9.59 -14.17 -2.00
N LEU A 17 10.32 -13.29 -1.30
CA LEU A 17 9.85 -12.65 -0.09
C LEU A 17 8.69 -11.69 -0.38
N MET A 18 8.81 -10.89 -1.44
CA MET A 18 7.74 -9.97 -1.87
C MET A 18 6.47 -10.71 -2.29
N ILE A 19 6.57 -11.88 -2.94
CA ILE A 19 5.41 -12.72 -3.26
C ILE A 19 4.67 -13.15 -1.98
N LYS A 20 5.41 -13.63 -0.97
CA LYS A 20 4.81 -14.00 0.33
C LYS A 20 4.13 -12.79 0.98
N GLN A 21 4.74 -11.62 0.87
CA GLN A 21 4.17 -10.39 1.41
C GLN A 21 2.86 -9.98 0.70
N ILE A 22 2.82 -10.06 -0.63
CA ILE A 22 1.62 -9.80 -1.43
C ILE A 22 0.50 -10.78 -1.05
N LYS A 23 0.82 -12.07 -0.89
CA LYS A 23 -0.14 -13.08 -0.44
C LYS A 23 -0.71 -12.74 0.94
N SER A 24 0.14 -12.37 1.90
CA SER A 24 -0.31 -11.93 3.24
C SER A 24 -1.20 -10.69 3.18
N GLN A 25 -0.92 -9.75 2.29
CA GLN A 25 -1.78 -8.59 2.08
C GLN A 25 -3.13 -8.97 1.47
N LYS A 26 -3.18 -9.99 0.61
CA LYS A 26 -4.45 -10.50 0.06
C LYS A 26 -5.34 -11.12 1.14
N GLU A 27 -4.79 -11.91 2.04
CA GLU A 27 -5.57 -12.47 3.15
C GLU A 27 -6.10 -11.37 4.10
N MET A 28 -5.32 -10.31 4.31
CA MET A 28 -5.77 -9.12 5.04
C MET A 28 -6.99 -8.47 4.37
N MET A 29 -7.05 -8.45 3.03
CA MET A 29 -8.23 -7.95 2.30
C MET A 29 -9.46 -8.83 2.53
N ASN A 30 -9.30 -10.15 2.54
CA ASN A 30 -10.40 -11.10 2.73
C ASN A 30 -11.07 -10.97 4.11
N VAL A 31 -10.31 -10.53 5.13
CA VAL A 31 -10.81 -10.34 6.50
C VAL A 31 -11.40 -8.95 6.74
N GLN A 32 -11.23 -8.00 5.81
CA GLN A 32 -11.81 -6.65 5.92
C GLN A 32 -13.31 -6.59 6.24
N PRO A 33 -14.23 -7.40 5.66
CA PRO A 33 -15.64 -7.33 6.03
C PRO A 33 -15.87 -7.63 7.52
N LYS A 34 -15.19 -8.64 8.07
CA LYS A 34 -15.25 -8.96 9.50
C LYS A 34 -14.66 -7.83 10.35
N LEU A 35 -13.61 -7.17 9.86
CA LEU A 35 -13.04 -6.00 10.53
C LEU A 35 -14.04 -4.83 10.55
N LYS A 36 -14.77 -4.59 9.47
CA LYS A 36 -15.83 -3.55 9.41
C LYS A 36 -16.95 -3.86 10.40
N GLU A 37 -17.40 -5.11 10.47
CA GLU A 37 -18.40 -5.55 11.46
C GLU A 37 -17.90 -5.35 12.89
N LEU A 38 -16.63 -5.68 13.16
CA LEU A 38 -16.01 -5.48 14.46
C LEU A 38 -15.95 -4.00 14.83
N GLN A 39 -15.52 -3.13 13.90
CA GLN A 39 -15.52 -1.68 14.11
C GLN A 39 -16.91 -1.12 14.35
N ALA A 40 -17.94 -1.64 13.66
CA ALA A 40 -19.33 -1.26 13.89
C ALA A 40 -19.84 -1.72 15.27
N LYS A 41 -19.46 -2.91 15.71
CA LYS A 41 -19.79 -3.45 17.04
C LYS A 41 -19.17 -2.63 18.18
N TYR A 42 -17.95 -2.13 17.99
CA TYR A 42 -17.20 -1.32 18.95
C TYR A 42 -17.08 0.15 18.50
N ALA A 43 -18.19 0.76 18.04
CA ALA A 43 -18.20 2.12 17.49
C ALA A 43 -18.10 3.25 18.54
N SER A 44 -18.19 2.92 19.84
CA SER A 44 -18.12 3.91 20.91
C SER A 44 -16.71 4.50 21.08
N LYS A 45 -16.64 5.77 21.49
CA LYS A 45 -15.38 6.57 21.53
C LYS A 45 -14.62 6.50 22.85
N ASP A 46 -15.15 5.79 23.84
CA ASP A 46 -14.53 5.56 25.14
C ASP A 46 -13.21 4.77 25.02
N ASN A 47 -12.30 5.02 25.96
CA ASN A 47 -10.97 4.41 25.93
C ASN A 47 -11.03 2.89 26.11
N GLU A 48 -12.00 2.39 26.87
CA GLU A 48 -12.17 0.95 27.11
C GLU A 48 -12.64 0.22 25.84
N THR A 49 -13.64 0.76 25.13
CA THR A 49 -14.10 0.23 23.85
C THR A 49 -13.01 0.26 22.78
N LYS A 50 -12.20 1.32 22.73
CA LYS A 50 -11.05 1.38 21.80
C LYS A 50 -10.01 0.31 22.09
N GLN A 51 -9.69 0.08 23.37
CA GLN A 51 -8.77 -0.99 23.76
C GLN A 51 -9.35 -2.36 23.41
N LYS A 52 -10.63 -2.61 23.68
CA LYS A 52 -11.33 -3.84 23.29
C LYS A 52 -11.33 -4.04 21.77
N LEU A 53 -11.62 -2.99 21.00
CA LEU A 53 -11.56 -3.04 19.54
C LEU A 53 -10.16 -3.41 19.05
N GLN A 54 -9.11 -2.84 19.64
CA GLN A 54 -7.73 -3.17 19.27
C GLN A 54 -7.39 -4.64 19.60
N GLN A 55 -7.80 -5.13 20.77
CA GLN A 55 -7.58 -6.52 21.18
C GLN A 55 -8.32 -7.52 20.27
N GLU A 56 -9.60 -7.28 20.02
CA GLU A 56 -10.41 -8.14 19.15
C GLU A 56 -9.95 -8.08 17.69
N THR A 57 -9.47 -6.92 17.22
CA THR A 57 -8.87 -6.79 15.89
C THR A 57 -7.62 -7.67 15.78
N MET A 58 -6.76 -7.65 16.80
CA MET A 58 -5.57 -8.50 16.82
C MET A 58 -5.92 -9.98 16.88
N ARG A 59 -6.93 -10.34 17.70
CA ARG A 59 -7.44 -11.71 17.80
C ARG A 59 -7.99 -12.20 16.46
N LEU A 60 -8.77 -11.38 15.76
CA LEU A 60 -9.29 -11.68 14.43
C LEU A 60 -8.15 -11.97 13.44
N TYR A 61 -7.07 -11.19 13.47
CA TYR A 61 -5.90 -11.47 12.63
C TYR A 61 -5.20 -12.78 13.01
N GLN A 62 -5.09 -13.09 14.30
CA GLN A 62 -4.50 -14.35 14.78
C GLN A 62 -5.34 -15.57 14.38
N GLU A 63 -6.66 -15.51 14.53
CA GLU A 63 -7.59 -16.59 14.14
C GLU A 63 -7.51 -16.90 12.64
N HIS A 64 -7.24 -15.87 11.83
CA HIS A 64 -7.04 -16.00 10.39
C HIS A 64 -5.57 -16.23 9.97
N ASN A 65 -4.64 -16.39 10.91
CA ASN A 65 -3.20 -16.56 10.67
C ASN A 65 -2.57 -15.44 9.81
N ILE A 66 -3.05 -14.21 9.99
CA ILE A 66 -2.61 -13.03 9.25
C ILE A 66 -1.58 -12.27 10.09
N ASN A 67 -0.42 -11.97 9.50
CA ASN A 67 0.60 -11.13 10.15
C ASN A 67 0.50 -9.67 9.64
N PRO A 68 0.03 -8.71 10.47
CA PRO A 68 -0.10 -7.31 10.05
C PRO A 68 1.25 -6.63 9.77
N MET A 69 2.36 -7.12 10.34
CA MET A 69 3.70 -6.57 10.10
C MET A 69 4.23 -6.86 8.69
N MET A 70 3.64 -7.82 7.98
CA MET A 70 3.98 -8.04 6.57
C MET A 70 3.61 -6.82 5.70
N GLY A 71 2.71 -5.95 6.14
CA GLY A 71 2.37 -4.70 5.44
C GLY A 71 3.49 -3.66 5.43
N CYS A 72 4.28 -3.56 6.52
CA CYS A 72 5.37 -2.59 6.63
C CYS A 72 6.75 -3.17 6.24
N LEU A 73 6.81 -4.48 5.97
CA LEU A 73 8.02 -5.18 5.55
C LEU A 73 8.78 -4.53 4.38
N PRO A 74 8.14 -3.96 3.33
CA PRO A 74 8.85 -3.29 2.26
C PRO A 74 9.70 -2.15 2.78
N LEU A 75 9.17 -1.35 3.71
CA LEU A 75 9.87 -0.19 4.25
C LEU A 75 11.09 -0.64 5.06
N LEU A 76 10.93 -1.68 5.88
CA LEU A 76 12.01 -2.23 6.68
C LEU A 76 13.16 -2.79 5.83
N ILE A 77 12.85 -3.41 4.69
CA ILE A 77 13.86 -3.89 3.73
C ILE A 77 14.44 -2.75 2.91
N GLN A 78 13.62 -1.75 2.56
CA GLN A 78 13.99 -0.63 1.70
C GLN A 78 14.99 0.30 2.39
N MET A 79 14.87 0.52 3.70
CA MET A 79 15.74 1.44 4.43
C MET A 79 17.23 1.01 4.43
N PRO A 80 17.60 -0.25 4.77
CA PRO A 80 18.98 -0.72 4.66
C PRO A 80 19.53 -0.66 3.23
N ILE A 81 18.71 -1.00 2.23
CA ILE A 81 19.12 -0.96 0.81
C ILE A 81 19.43 0.49 0.41
N LEU A 82 18.58 1.44 0.79
CA LEU A 82 18.78 2.85 0.49
C LEU A 82 20.07 3.39 1.13
N ILE A 83 20.31 3.05 2.40
CA ILE A 83 21.54 3.43 3.12
C ILE A 83 22.75 2.81 2.43
N GLY A 84 22.68 1.54 2.04
CA GLY A 84 23.76 0.85 1.31
C GLY A 84 24.09 1.53 -0.01
N PHE A 85 23.09 1.85 -0.83
CA PHE A 85 23.27 2.59 -2.08
C PHE A 85 23.87 3.98 -1.83
N TYR A 86 23.31 4.74 -0.89
CA TYR A 86 23.81 6.07 -0.56
C TYR A 86 25.28 6.03 -0.11
N GLN A 87 25.65 5.06 0.72
CA GLN A 87 27.04 4.90 1.15
C GLN A 87 27.95 4.46 0.01
N ALA A 88 27.51 3.54 -0.86
CA ALA A 88 28.29 3.11 -2.01
C ALA A 88 28.58 4.28 -2.97
N ILE A 89 27.58 5.11 -3.27
CA ILE A 89 27.73 6.31 -4.10
C ILE A 89 28.62 7.34 -3.39
N SER A 90 28.41 7.57 -2.10
CA SER A 90 29.14 8.59 -1.34
C SER A 90 30.60 8.23 -1.04
N ARG A 91 30.97 6.95 -1.08
CA ARG A 91 32.35 6.48 -0.79
C ARG A 91 33.16 6.16 -2.04
N THR A 92 32.51 5.96 -3.19
CA THR A 92 33.20 5.59 -4.44
C THR A 92 33.44 6.84 -5.27
N ALA A 93 34.70 7.28 -5.36
CA ALA A 93 35.07 8.49 -6.09
C ALA A 93 34.66 8.43 -7.57
N GLU A 94 34.82 7.26 -8.20
CA GLU A 94 34.45 7.05 -9.60
C GLU A 94 32.94 7.27 -9.83
N ILE A 95 32.08 6.76 -8.95
CA ILE A 95 30.63 6.93 -9.07
C ILE A 95 30.23 8.39 -8.83
N LYS A 96 30.97 9.12 -8.00
CA LYS A 96 30.64 10.53 -7.72
C LYS A 96 30.78 11.42 -8.94
N THR A 97 31.81 11.20 -9.74
CA THR A 97 32.14 12.03 -10.90
C THR A 97 31.58 11.47 -12.20
N ASP A 98 31.16 10.19 -12.20
CA ASP A 98 30.58 9.55 -13.38
C ASP A 98 29.28 10.25 -13.81
N THR A 99 29.09 10.26 -15.13
CA THR A 99 27.96 10.91 -15.77
C THR A 99 27.06 9.86 -16.40
N PHE A 100 25.75 10.07 -16.29
CA PHE A 100 24.76 9.22 -16.92
C PHE A 100 23.68 10.11 -17.53
N LEU A 101 23.47 9.99 -18.85
CA LEU A 101 22.61 10.90 -19.60
C LEU A 101 23.08 12.36 -19.44
N TRP A 102 22.30 13.23 -18.79
CA TRP A 102 22.59 14.65 -18.59
C TRP A 102 23.07 14.99 -17.16
N MET A 103 23.25 13.99 -16.29
CA MET A 103 23.45 14.19 -14.86
C MET A 103 24.73 13.52 -14.35
N THR A 104 25.29 14.09 -13.29
CA THR A 104 26.39 13.48 -12.52
C THR A 104 25.81 12.67 -11.38
N LEU A 105 26.18 11.39 -11.29
CA LEU A 105 25.55 10.42 -10.39
C LEU A 105 25.72 10.76 -8.90
N GLY A 106 26.83 11.39 -8.52
CA GLY A 106 27.14 11.79 -7.15
C GLY A 106 26.49 13.09 -6.68
N ASN A 107 25.96 13.90 -7.60
CA ASN A 107 25.39 15.21 -7.30
C ASN A 107 23.87 15.20 -7.52
N PRO A 108 23.13 16.15 -6.92
CA PRO A 108 21.72 16.36 -7.25
C PRO A 108 21.52 16.57 -8.76
N ASP A 109 20.37 16.13 -9.27
CA ASP A 109 20.04 16.32 -10.70
C ASP A 109 19.87 17.83 -11.00
N PRO A 110 20.63 18.40 -11.95
CA PRO A 110 20.68 19.85 -12.17
C PRO A 110 19.36 20.44 -12.69
N TYR A 111 18.50 19.61 -13.29
CA TYR A 111 17.23 20.03 -13.89
C TYR A 111 16.00 19.54 -13.10
N TYR A 112 16.22 18.85 -11.98
CA TYR A 112 15.19 18.20 -11.16
C TYR A 112 14.26 17.23 -11.91
N ILE A 113 14.67 16.76 -13.11
CA ILE A 113 13.89 15.87 -13.96
C ILE A 113 13.71 14.52 -13.25
N LEU A 114 14.80 13.92 -12.76
CA LEU A 114 14.71 12.62 -12.10
C LEU A 114 13.91 12.64 -10.80
N PRO A 115 14.09 13.60 -9.87
CA PRO A 115 13.25 13.69 -8.67
C PRO A 115 11.75 13.76 -8.96
N ILE A 116 11.35 14.53 -9.98
CA ILE A 116 9.96 14.64 -10.41
C ILE A 116 9.46 13.29 -10.94
N ILE A 117 10.22 12.63 -11.81
CA ILE A 117 9.86 11.30 -12.34
C ILE A 117 9.82 10.26 -11.21
N ALA A 118 10.75 10.30 -10.27
CA ALA A 118 10.79 9.40 -9.11
C ALA A 118 9.54 9.59 -8.24
N ALA A 119 9.12 10.82 -7.99
CA ALA A 119 7.89 11.12 -7.25
C ALA A 119 6.65 10.62 -8.01
N LEU A 120 6.53 10.93 -9.30
CA LEU A 120 5.41 10.49 -10.14
C LEU A 120 5.31 8.97 -10.24
N THR A 121 6.44 8.28 -10.43
CA THR A 121 6.49 6.82 -10.49
C THR A 121 6.18 6.19 -9.13
N THR A 122 6.61 6.81 -8.02
CA THR A 122 6.28 6.36 -6.66
C THR A 122 4.78 6.47 -6.42
N PHE A 123 4.19 7.59 -6.82
CA PHE A 123 2.74 7.81 -6.72
C PHE A 123 1.97 6.77 -7.53
N LEU A 124 2.36 6.57 -8.80
CA LEU A 124 1.71 5.60 -9.69
C LEU A 124 1.84 4.17 -9.14
N SER A 125 3.04 3.76 -8.73
CA SER A 125 3.32 2.45 -8.14
C SER A 125 2.51 2.21 -6.87
N SER A 126 2.47 3.19 -5.95
CA SER A 126 1.69 3.11 -4.72
C SER A 126 0.19 3.03 -5.00
N LYS A 127 -0.30 3.85 -5.94
CA LYS A 127 -1.70 3.86 -6.34
C LYS A 127 -2.11 2.52 -6.95
N ILE A 128 -1.33 1.98 -7.90
CA ILE A 128 -1.58 0.66 -8.51
C ILE A 128 -1.62 -0.44 -7.44
N SER A 129 -0.65 -0.43 -6.51
CA SER A 129 -0.57 -1.43 -5.45
C SER A 129 -1.75 -1.36 -4.47
N MET A 130 -2.36 -0.19 -4.30
CA MET A 130 -3.50 0.03 -3.40
C MET A 130 -4.86 -0.03 -4.08
N MET A 131 -4.93 0.02 -5.41
CA MET A 131 -6.20 -0.01 -6.16
C MET A 131 -7.05 -1.25 -5.89
N GLY A 132 -6.43 -2.35 -5.46
CA GLY A 132 -7.12 -3.58 -5.10
C GLY A 132 -7.58 -3.64 -3.64
N GLN A 133 -7.51 -2.57 -2.84
CA GLN A 133 -7.88 -2.57 -1.41
C GLN A 133 -9.13 -1.72 -1.16
N THR A 134 -10.13 -2.29 -0.48
CA THR A 134 -11.47 -1.69 -0.25
C THR A 134 -11.50 -0.58 0.79
N GLN A 135 -10.75 -0.72 1.90
CA GLN A 135 -10.64 0.32 2.92
C GLN A 135 -9.29 1.02 2.80
N GLN A 136 -9.30 2.18 2.15
CA GLN A 136 -8.25 3.15 2.35
C GLN A 136 -8.47 3.81 3.72
N ASN A 137 -8.01 3.17 4.79
CA ASN A 137 -7.88 3.85 6.07
C ASN A 137 -7.10 5.15 5.82
N LYS A 138 -7.53 6.26 6.44
CA LYS A 138 -6.94 7.60 6.20
C LYS A 138 -5.41 7.57 6.30
N SER A 139 -4.85 6.74 7.18
CA SER A 139 -3.42 6.51 7.33
C SER A 139 -2.74 5.95 6.07
N MET A 140 -3.37 4.99 5.37
CA MET A 140 -2.83 4.45 4.11
C MET A 140 -2.97 5.44 2.96
N ALA A 141 -4.06 6.22 2.93
CA ALA A 141 -4.20 7.31 1.96
C ALA A 141 -3.09 8.36 2.14
N MET A 142 -2.80 8.76 3.38
CA MET A 142 -1.70 9.67 3.68
C MET A 142 -0.37 9.15 3.14
N ILE A 143 -0.05 7.87 3.31
CA ILE A 143 1.21 7.30 2.80
C ILE A 143 1.31 7.46 1.27
N VAL A 144 0.24 7.20 0.51
CA VAL A 144 0.26 7.31 -0.97
C VAL A 144 0.56 8.73 -1.45
N TYR A 145 0.06 9.74 -0.74
CA TYR A 145 0.22 11.14 -1.16
C TYR A 145 1.46 11.79 -0.55
N ILE A 146 1.81 11.47 0.69
CA ILE A 146 2.95 12.07 1.41
C ILE A 146 4.27 11.48 0.90
N MET A 147 4.34 10.16 0.65
CA MET A 147 5.60 9.54 0.24
C MET A 147 6.18 10.12 -1.06
N PRO A 148 5.40 10.33 -2.15
CA PRO A 148 5.90 10.98 -3.35
C PRO A 148 6.45 12.38 -3.11
N VAL A 149 5.81 13.16 -2.25
CA VAL A 149 6.26 14.52 -1.89
C VAL A 149 7.56 14.46 -1.10
N MET A 150 7.67 13.52 -0.16
CA MET A 150 8.91 13.27 0.58
C MET A 150 10.05 12.84 -0.37
N ILE A 151 9.79 11.90 -1.28
CA ILE A 151 10.76 11.44 -2.28
C ILE A 151 11.17 12.57 -3.21
N LEU A 152 10.26 13.47 -3.59
CA LEU A 152 10.60 14.65 -4.37
C LEU A 152 11.58 15.55 -3.61
N PHE A 153 11.26 15.90 -2.36
CA PHE A 153 12.12 16.75 -1.51
C PHE A 153 13.48 16.10 -1.22
N MET A 154 13.50 14.79 -0.99
CA MET A 154 14.76 14.05 -0.86
C MET A 154 15.52 13.99 -2.18
N GLY A 155 14.84 13.79 -3.30
CA GLY A 155 15.47 13.68 -4.62
C GLY A 155 16.14 14.97 -5.08
N ILE A 156 15.62 16.15 -4.69
CA ILE A 156 16.26 17.44 -5.02
C ILE A 156 17.52 17.71 -4.18
N THR A 157 17.68 17.05 -3.03
CA THR A 157 18.84 17.25 -2.12
C THR A 157 19.87 16.13 -2.18
N LEU A 158 19.45 14.92 -2.57
CA LEU A 158 20.29 13.73 -2.62
C LEU A 158 20.93 13.51 -4.00
N PRO A 159 21.97 12.65 -4.09
CA PRO A 159 22.57 12.29 -5.37
C PRO A 159 21.54 11.75 -6.38
N SER A 160 21.67 12.18 -7.64
CA SER A 160 20.78 11.80 -8.74
C SER A 160 20.70 10.28 -8.97
N ALA A 161 21.76 9.56 -8.60
CA ALA A 161 21.78 8.09 -8.57
C ALA A 161 20.70 7.47 -7.67
N LEU A 162 20.29 8.12 -6.56
CA LEU A 162 19.19 7.64 -5.71
C LEU A 162 17.84 7.82 -6.41
N ALA A 163 17.63 8.93 -7.11
CA ALA A 163 16.44 9.17 -7.91
C ALA A 163 16.30 8.13 -9.02
N LEU A 164 17.40 7.82 -9.71
CA LEU A 164 17.43 6.75 -10.72
C LEU A 164 17.08 5.38 -10.10
N TYR A 165 17.65 5.06 -8.94
CA TYR A 165 17.33 3.85 -8.19
C TYR A 165 15.82 3.73 -7.88
N TRP A 166 15.19 4.80 -7.39
CA TRP A 166 13.75 4.80 -7.11
C TRP A 166 12.91 4.57 -8.37
N ILE A 167 13.25 5.23 -9.48
CA ILE A 167 12.52 5.09 -10.74
C ILE A 167 12.54 3.63 -11.21
N ILE A 168 13.72 3.01 -11.28
CA ILE A 168 13.85 1.61 -11.69
C ILE A 168 13.13 0.68 -10.73
N GLY A 169 13.24 0.91 -9.41
CA GLY A 169 12.53 0.14 -8.40
C GLY A 169 11.00 0.24 -8.53
N ASN A 170 10.47 1.43 -8.85
CA ASN A 170 9.05 1.67 -9.04
C ASN A 170 8.52 0.99 -10.31
N ILE A 171 9.26 1.10 -11.42
CA ILE A 171 8.92 0.39 -12.67
C ILE A 171 8.86 -1.12 -12.42
N PHE A 172 9.87 -1.66 -11.73
CA PHE A 172 9.88 -3.07 -11.35
C PHE A 172 8.68 -3.43 -10.46
N THR A 173 8.36 -2.59 -9.47
CA THR A 173 7.22 -2.81 -8.58
C THR A 173 5.91 -2.82 -9.34
N VAL A 174 5.69 -1.89 -10.26
CA VAL A 174 4.50 -1.86 -11.12
C VAL A 174 4.42 -3.13 -11.96
N PHE A 175 5.50 -3.48 -12.65
CA PHE A 175 5.57 -4.70 -13.45
C PHE A 175 5.26 -5.96 -12.62
N GLN A 176 5.91 -6.10 -11.47
CA GLN A 176 5.70 -7.20 -10.53
C GLN A 176 4.24 -7.26 -10.04
N THR A 177 3.66 -6.13 -9.62
CA THR A 177 2.29 -6.05 -9.11
C THR A 177 1.28 -6.43 -10.20
N LEU A 178 1.47 -5.96 -11.44
CA LEU A 178 0.59 -6.30 -12.55
C LEU A 178 0.63 -7.79 -12.90
N LEU A 179 1.80 -8.43 -12.81
CA LEU A 179 1.95 -9.86 -13.07
C LEU A 179 1.40 -10.76 -11.95
N ILE A 180 1.73 -10.47 -10.69
CA ILE A 180 1.47 -11.38 -9.56
C ILE A 180 0.10 -11.11 -8.94
N ASN A 181 -0.29 -9.85 -8.82
CA ASN A 181 -1.47 -9.44 -8.06
C ASN A 181 -2.21 -8.35 -8.80
N ASN A 182 -2.72 -8.70 -9.99
CA ASN A 182 -3.41 -7.78 -10.89
C ASN A 182 -4.52 -7.01 -10.13
N PRO A 183 -4.28 -5.73 -9.80
CA PRO A 183 -5.14 -4.98 -8.88
C PRO A 183 -6.50 -4.68 -9.52
N PHE A 184 -6.59 -4.68 -10.85
CA PHE A 184 -7.83 -4.47 -11.58
C PHE A 184 -8.82 -5.62 -11.38
N LYS A 185 -8.34 -6.86 -11.27
CA LYS A 185 -9.21 -8.01 -10.98
C LYS A 185 -9.72 -7.94 -9.54
N ASN A 186 -8.83 -7.72 -8.58
CA ASN A 186 -9.17 -7.64 -7.17
C ASN A 186 -10.19 -6.52 -6.89
N LYS A 187 -10.04 -5.37 -7.55
CA LYS A 187 -10.98 -4.24 -7.44
C LYS A 187 -12.39 -4.63 -7.87
N ARG A 188 -12.54 -5.31 -9.00
CA ARG A 188 -13.85 -5.77 -9.52
C ARG A 188 -14.51 -6.79 -8.59
N GLU A 189 -13.73 -7.72 -8.05
CA GLU A 189 -14.22 -8.70 -7.07
C GLU A 189 -14.71 -8.01 -5.79
N GLN A 190 -13.98 -7.01 -5.30
CA GLN A 190 -14.38 -6.23 -4.13
C GLN A 190 -15.61 -5.36 -4.37
N GLU A 191 -15.67 -4.64 -5.49
CA GLU A 191 -16.84 -3.84 -5.86
C GLU A 191 -18.09 -4.71 -5.98
N ALA A 192 -17.97 -5.93 -6.52
CA ALA A 192 -19.05 -6.89 -6.59
C ALA A 192 -19.50 -7.38 -5.20
N LEU A 193 -18.55 -7.67 -4.29
CA LEU A 193 -18.84 -8.05 -2.91
C LEU A 193 -19.54 -6.92 -2.14
N GLU A 194 -19.07 -5.67 -2.27
CA GLU A 194 -19.69 -4.52 -1.63
C GLU A 194 -21.09 -4.23 -2.19
N ALA A 195 -21.28 -4.35 -3.50
CA ALA A 195 -22.59 -4.19 -4.13
C ALA A 195 -23.59 -5.26 -3.62
N ALA A 196 -23.16 -6.52 -3.50
CA ALA A 196 -23.97 -7.60 -2.97
C ALA A 196 -24.36 -7.36 -1.49
N GLN A 197 -23.41 -6.95 -0.65
CA GLN A 197 -23.67 -6.61 0.76
C GLN A 197 -24.63 -5.41 0.90
N ALA A 198 -24.47 -4.39 0.07
CA ALA A 198 -25.36 -3.22 0.06
C ALA A 198 -26.79 -3.59 -0.36
N GLU A 199 -26.94 -4.50 -1.33
CA GLU A 199 -28.23 -5.03 -1.74
C GLU A 199 -28.90 -5.85 -0.64
N GLU A 200 -28.17 -6.77 -0.01
CA GLU A 200 -28.66 -7.55 1.14
C GLU A 200 -29.12 -6.63 2.28
N ALA A 201 -28.33 -5.63 2.65
CA ALA A 201 -28.70 -4.66 3.68
C ALA A 201 -29.98 -3.88 3.31
N ARG A 202 -30.14 -3.52 2.03
CA ARG A 202 -31.34 -2.84 1.52
C ARG A 202 -32.57 -3.75 1.57
N LEU A 203 -32.42 -5.03 1.23
CA LEU A 203 -33.49 -6.03 1.31
C LEU A 203 -33.89 -6.31 2.76
N GLN A 204 -32.93 -6.45 3.67
CA GLN A 204 -33.18 -6.61 5.11
C GLN A 204 -33.93 -5.41 5.68
N LYS A 205 -33.55 -4.19 5.31
CA LYS A 205 -34.23 -2.95 5.72
C LYS A 205 -35.66 -2.85 5.18
N LYS A 206 -35.90 -3.29 3.93
CA LYS A 206 -37.26 -3.38 3.37
C LYS A 206 -38.11 -4.42 4.10
N ALA A 207 -37.54 -5.60 4.40
CA ALA A 207 -38.22 -6.67 5.11
C ALA A 207 -38.57 -6.29 6.56
N SER A 208 -37.66 -5.60 7.27
CA SER A 208 -37.93 -5.08 8.63
C SER A 208 -39.04 -4.02 8.63
N ASN A 209 -39.01 -3.08 7.68
CA ASN A 209 -40.04 -2.06 7.53
C ASN A 209 -41.42 -2.65 7.19
N MET A 210 -41.49 -3.65 6.30
CA MET A 210 -42.75 -4.37 6.01
C MET A 210 -43.31 -5.10 7.24
N LYS A 211 -42.45 -5.75 8.04
CA LYS A 211 -42.85 -6.40 9.30
C LYS A 211 -43.37 -5.39 10.33
N ALA A 212 -42.76 -4.21 10.43
CA ALA A 212 -43.21 -3.14 11.33
C ALA A 212 -44.59 -2.58 10.92
N SER A 213 -44.81 -2.36 9.61
CA SER A 213 -46.10 -1.91 9.07
C SER A 213 -47.25 -2.90 9.34
N LYS A 214 -47.01 -4.21 9.14
CA LYS A 214 -48.01 -5.26 9.45
C LYS A 214 -48.35 -5.37 10.95
N LYS A 215 -47.39 -5.12 11.85
CA LYS A 215 -47.64 -5.12 13.31
C LYS A 215 -48.44 -3.89 13.78
N GLY A 216 -48.22 -2.72 13.16
CA GLY A 216 -48.97 -1.50 13.45
C GLY A 216 -50.45 -1.57 13.03
N GLY A 217 -50.75 -2.24 11.92
CA GLY A 217 -52.12 -2.44 11.45
C GLY A 217 -52.96 -3.41 12.31
N LYS A 218 -52.33 -4.33 13.02
CA LYS A 218 -53.03 -5.35 13.85
C LYS A 218 -53.38 -4.86 15.26
N LYS A 219 -52.85 -3.71 15.71
CA LYS A 219 -53.17 -3.06 17.00
C LYS A 219 -54.33 -2.05 16.91
N ARG A 220 -54.88 -1.83 15.72
CA ARG A 220 -55.88 -0.80 15.41
C ARG A 220 -57.28 -1.35 15.06
N LYS A 221 -57.47 -2.65 15.22
CA LYS A 221 -58.77 -3.36 15.20
C LYS A 221 -58.96 -4.01 16.56
#